data_AF-A0A2N7Q6W9-F1
#
_entry.id   AF-A0A2N7Q6W9-F1
#
_cell.length_a   1.000
_cell.length_b   1.000
_cell.length_c   1.000
_cell.angle_alpha   90.00
_cell.angle_beta   90.00
_cell.angle_gamma   90.00
#
_symmetry.space_group_name_H-M   'P 1'
#
loop_
_entity.id
_entity.type
_entity.pdbx_description
1 polymer ?
#
loop_
_entity_poly.entity_id
_entity_poly.type
_entity_poly.pdbx_seq_one_letter_code
_entity_poly.pdbx_strand_id
1 'polypeptide(L)' 'MNSKEIKPLKNLKKISFKLPTSKSLTQRALICSALAQGISKIINPLISEDTLLLKEALKAVGVN' A
#
# COMPACT_ATOMS: atom_id res chain seq x y z
N MET A 1 4.67 8.19 23.63
CA MET A 1 3.57 8.43 22.68
C MET A 1 3.64 9.89 22.26
N ASN A 2 3.99 10.17 21.00
CA ASN A 2 4.11 11.55 20.52
C ASN A 2 2.75 11.99 19.95
N SER A 3 2.09 12.93 20.60
CA SER A 3 0.87 13.57 20.10
C SER A 3 1.22 14.86 19.35
N LYS A 4 0.52 15.12 18.24
CA LYS A 4 0.54 16.42 17.57
C LYS A 4 -0.84 17.06 17.68
N GLU A 5 -0.87 18.31 18.09
CA GLU A 5 -2.08 19.14 18.09
C GLU A 5 -2.46 19.52 16.64
N ILE A 6 -3.72 19.30 16.26
CA ILE A 6 -4.26 19.76 14.97
C ILE A 6 -4.93 21.11 15.19
N LYS A 7 -4.44 22.14 14.48
CA LYS A 7 -4.97 23.51 14.58
C LYS A 7 -5.93 23.80 13.41
N PRO A 8 -6.99 24.60 13.63
CA PRO A 8 -7.89 25.01 12.55
C PRO A 8 -7.14 25.73 11.43
N LEU A 9 -7.42 25.35 10.18
CA LEU A 9 -6.94 26.07 9.00
C LEU A 9 -7.71 27.37 8.86
N LYS A 10 -7.01 28.52 8.87
CA LYS A 10 -7.65 29.84 8.69
C LYS A 10 -8.21 30.04 7.28
N ASN A 11 -7.59 29.45 6.26
CA ASN A 11 -7.97 29.50 4.86
C ASN A 11 -7.51 28.22 4.15
N LEU A 12 -8.30 27.71 3.21
CA LEU A 12 -7.92 26.59 2.34
C LEU A 12 -7.11 27.11 1.16
N LYS A 13 -5.81 26.77 1.11
CA LYS A 13 -4.99 26.98 -0.08
C LYS A 13 -5.26 25.84 -1.08
N LYS A 14 -5.34 26.16 -2.37
CA LYS A 14 -5.32 25.13 -3.42
C LYS A 14 -3.96 24.43 -3.39
N ILE A 15 -3.97 23.12 -3.16
CA ILE A 15 -2.78 22.28 -3.13
C ILE A 15 -3.04 21.09 -4.06
N SER A 16 -2.02 20.68 -4.80
CA SER A 16 -2.03 19.43 -5.55
C SER A 16 -0.98 18.51 -4.95
N PHE A 17 -1.34 17.26 -4.69
CA PHE A 17 -0.43 16.24 -4.22
C PHE A 17 -0.75 14.92 -4.90
N LYS A 18 0.29 14.12 -5.12
CA LYS A 18 0.12 12.76 -5.61
C LYS A 18 -0.38 11.90 -4.46
N LEU A 19 -1.55 11.31 -4.63
CA LEU A 19 -2.07 10.36 -3.66
C LEU A 19 -1.19 9.10 -3.62
N PRO A 20 -1.02 8.49 -2.44
CA PRO A 20 -0.48 7.14 -2.37
C PRO A 20 -1.39 6.18 -3.15
N THR A 21 -0.84 5.06 -3.58
CA THR A 21 -1.62 4.04 -4.27
C THR A 21 -2.58 3.31 -3.33
N SER A 22 -3.55 2.60 -3.91
CA SER A 22 -4.58 1.93 -3.14
C SER A 22 -4.01 0.70 -2.41
N LYS A 23 -4.29 0.63 -1.10
CA LYS A 23 -4.04 -0.55 -0.28
C LYS A 23 -4.71 -1.79 -0.87
N SER A 24 -6.03 -1.73 -1.08
CA SER A 24 -6.80 -2.88 -1.55
C SER A 24 -6.42 -3.31 -2.97
N LEU A 25 -5.98 -2.40 -3.85
CA LEU A 25 -5.44 -2.80 -5.16
C LEU A 25 -4.08 -3.47 -5.04
N THR A 26 -3.20 -2.96 -4.17
CA THR A 26 -1.89 -3.58 -3.92
C THR A 26 -2.05 -4.99 -3.36
N GLN A 27 -2.96 -5.18 -2.39
CA GLN A 27 -3.24 -6.50 -1.82
C GLN A 27 -3.82 -7.47 -2.85
N ARG A 28 -4.79 -7.02 -3.66
CA ARG A 28 -5.34 -7.83 -4.75
C ARG A 28 -4.28 -8.19 -5.78
N ALA A 29 -3.42 -7.24 -6.16
CA ALA A 29 -2.32 -7.50 -7.08
C ALA A 29 -1.37 -8.58 -6.51
N LEU A 30 -0.98 -8.49 -5.23
CA LEU A 30 -0.14 -9.50 -4.56
C LEU A 30 -0.77 -10.91 -4.62
N ILE A 31 -2.06 -11.03 -4.28
CA ILE A 31 -2.77 -12.32 -4.31
C ILE A 31 -2.88 -12.85 -5.73
N CYS A 32 -3.27 -12.02 -6.70
CA CYS A 32 -3.35 -12.42 -8.09
C CYS A 32 -1.98 -12.85 -8.63
N SER A 33 -0.91 -12.16 -8.26
CA SER A 33 0.46 -12.51 -8.63
C SER A 33 0.89 -13.87 -8.05
N ALA A 34 0.49 -14.18 -6.82
CA ALA A 34 0.78 -15.47 -6.19
C ALA A 34 0.06 -16.66 -6.86
N LEU A 35 -1.11 -16.41 -7.46
CA LEU A 35 -1.92 -17.43 -8.12
C LEU A 35 -1.64 -17.56 -9.63
N ALA A 36 -0.98 -16.56 -10.21
CA ALA A 36 -0.69 -16.53 -11.64
C ALA A 36 0.48 -17.47 -12.00
N GLN A 37 0.48 -17.95 -13.25
CA GLN A 37 1.64 -18.64 -13.82
C GLN A 37 2.68 -17.61 -14.28
N GLY A 38 3.95 -17.86 -13.97
CA GLY A 38 5.07 -17.00 -14.35
C GLY A 38 5.33 -15.85 -13.37
N ILE A 39 6.02 -14.82 -13.85
CA ILE A 39 6.47 -13.70 -13.01
C ILE A 39 5.56 -12.49 -13.22
N SER A 40 4.99 -12.00 -12.12
CA SER A 40 4.23 -10.75 -12.10
C SER A 40 5.09 -9.57 -11.66
N LYS A 41 4.94 -8.42 -12.33
CA LYS A 41 5.58 -7.16 -11.93
C LYS A 41 4.52 -6.16 -11.46
N ILE A 42 4.46 -5.89 -10.15
CA ILE A 42 3.55 -4.90 -9.57
C ILE A 42 4.22 -3.52 -9.58
N ILE A 43 3.60 -2.55 -10.24
CA ILE A 43 4.14 -1.19 -10.39
C ILE A 43 3.50 -0.26 -9.35
N ASN A 44 4.33 0.52 -8.67
CA ASN A 44 3.91 1.49 -7.65
C ASN A 44 3.01 0.88 -6.54
N PRO A 45 3.37 -0.28 -5.96
CA PRO A 45 2.60 -0.86 -4.85
C PRO A 45 2.57 0.11 -3.66
N LEU A 46 1.45 0.13 -2.93
CA LEU A 46 1.41 0.84 -1.65
C LEU A 46 2.33 0.12 -0.67
N ILE A 47 3.30 0.81 -0.12
CA ILE A 47 4.15 0.29 0.96
C ILE A 47 3.52 0.71 2.29
N SER A 48 2.91 -0.24 2.97
CA SER A 48 2.32 -0.06 4.30
C SER A 48 2.47 -1.36 5.09
N GLU A 49 2.25 -1.30 6.41
CA GLU A 49 2.24 -2.49 7.26
C GLU A 49 1.33 -3.59 6.68
N ASP A 50 0.08 -3.25 6.34
CA ASP A 50 -0.88 -4.21 5.76
C ASP A 50 -0.41 -4.92 4.47
N THR A 51 0.27 -4.21 3.57
CA THR A 51 0.73 -4.80 2.30
C THR A 51 2.01 -5.60 2.48
N LEU A 52 2.87 -5.19 3.42
CA LEU A 52 4.07 -5.93 3.80
C LEU A 52 3.72 -7.22 4.55
N LEU A 53 2.79 -7.17 5.49
CA LEU A 53 2.31 -8.36 6.20
C LEU A 53 1.70 -9.38 5.24
N LEU A 54 0.89 -8.93 4.26
CA LEU A 54 0.37 -9.83 3.24
C LEU A 54 1.48 -10.44 2.38
N LYS A 55 2.48 -9.63 1.96
CA LYS A 55 3.63 -10.15 1.22
C LYS A 55 4.38 -11.22 2.01
N GLU A 56 4.64 -11.00 3.29
CA GLU A 56 5.34 -11.99 4.13
C GLU A 56 4.46 -13.24 4.40
N ALA A 57 3.14 -13.08 4.53
CA ALA A 57 2.23 -14.22 4.61
C ALA A 57 2.22 -15.07 3.33
N LEU A 58 2.24 -14.42 2.15
CA LEU A 58 2.36 -15.11 0.87
C LEU A 58 3.69 -15.88 0.76
N LYS A 59 4.79 -15.30 1.24
CA LYS A 59 6.07 -16.01 1.33
C LYS A 59 6.02 -17.22 2.26
N ALA A 60 5.37 -17.08 3.41
CA ALA A 60 5.24 -18.17 4.38
C ALA A 60 4.47 -19.38 3.81
N VAL A 61 3.63 -19.17 2.78
CA VAL A 61 2.90 -20.24 2.07
C VAL A 61 3.57 -20.68 0.76
N GLY A 62 4.81 -20.26 0.50
CA GLY A 62 5.63 -20.76 -0.61
C GLY A 62 5.69 -19.87 -1.86
N VAL A 63 5.22 -18.62 -1.80
CA VAL A 63 5.36 -17.65 -2.90
C VAL A 63 6.73 -16.95 -2.82
N ASN A 64 7.48 -16.91 -3.93
CA ASN A 64 8.82 -16.30 -3.99
C ASN A 64 8.81 -14.81 -4.36
#